data_AF-A0A023B7S3-F1
#
_entry.id   AF-A0A023B7S3-F1
#
_cell.length_a   1.000
_cell.length_b   1.000
_cell.length_c   1.000
_cell.angle_alpha   90.00
_cell.angle_beta   90.00
_cell.angle_gamma   90.00
#
_symmetry.space_group_name_H-M   'P 1'
#
loop_
_entity.id
_entity.type
_entity.pdbx_description
1 polymer ?
#
loop_
_entity_poly.entity_id
_entity_poly.type
_entity_poly.pdbx_seq_one_letter_code
_entity_poly.pdbx_strand_id
1 'polypeptide(L)'
;MASECLICFELIDPVISYYIGSYNAEHQPDSEDPAWEASRFCLDCVMQLKATQYNKFVNDCVNSSCERSMRRLMESGPPIYLHDEHGFPLAKDFSPVWLKYKDINNETIVETSRLTNAPIGDERLAVWNELKQFVPFQETHGT
;
A
#
# COMPACT_ATOMS: atom_id res chain seq x y z
N MET A 1 25.81 -4.98 -4.69
CA MET A 1 25.90 -4.92 -3.22
C MET A 1 24.54 -5.27 -2.68
N ALA A 2 24.44 -6.16 -1.69
CA ALA A 2 23.16 -6.44 -1.03
C ALA A 2 22.73 -5.18 -0.25
N SER A 3 21.48 -4.76 -0.40
CA SER A 3 20.88 -3.68 0.38
C SER A 3 20.14 -4.24 1.60
N GLU A 4 20.07 -3.51 2.68
CA GLU A 4 19.29 -3.90 3.87
C GLU A 4 17.83 -3.46 3.73
N CYS A 5 16.92 -4.28 4.26
CA CYS A 5 15.50 -3.97 4.36
C CYS A 5 15.29 -2.86 5.39
N LEU A 6 14.59 -1.79 5.02
CA LEU A 6 14.31 -0.68 5.94
C LEU A 6 13.34 -1.01 7.08
N ILE A 7 12.67 -2.17 7.04
CA ILE A 7 11.72 -2.62 8.09
C ILE A 7 12.40 -3.59 9.06
N CYS A 8 12.97 -4.68 8.57
CA CYS A 8 13.55 -5.73 9.41
C CYS A 8 15.08 -5.67 9.52
N PHE A 9 15.75 -4.79 8.78
CA PHE A 9 17.21 -4.66 8.72
C PHE A 9 17.95 -5.92 8.23
N GLU A 10 17.23 -6.90 7.68
CA GLU A 10 17.82 -8.07 7.06
C GLU A 10 18.30 -7.75 5.63
N LEU A 11 19.26 -8.52 5.14
CA LEU A 11 19.77 -8.37 3.77
C LEU A 11 18.68 -8.75 2.76
N ILE A 12 18.41 -7.84 1.83
CA ILE A 12 17.55 -8.10 0.67
C ILE A 12 18.36 -8.95 -0.31
N ASP A 13 17.85 -10.15 -0.57
CA ASP A 13 18.45 -11.05 -1.54
C ASP A 13 18.37 -10.45 -2.96
N PRO A 14 19.52 -10.17 -3.63
CA PRO A 14 19.53 -9.64 -4.98
C PRO A 14 19.03 -10.62 -6.05
N VAL A 15 18.94 -11.92 -5.75
CA VAL A 15 18.40 -12.98 -6.64
C VAL A 15 16.87 -13.02 -6.58
N ILE A 16 16.31 -12.71 -5.42
CA ILE A 16 14.88 -12.44 -5.24
C ILE A 16 14.66 -10.94 -5.41
N SER A 17 15.21 -10.37 -6.48
CA SER A 17 15.12 -8.93 -6.73
C SER A 17 13.66 -8.53 -6.88
N TYR A 18 13.12 -7.86 -5.86
CA TYR A 18 11.77 -7.33 -5.84
C TYR A 18 11.77 -6.05 -6.63
N TYR A 19 11.13 -6.08 -7.79
CA TYR A 19 10.90 -4.87 -8.54
C TYR A 19 9.48 -4.39 -8.28
N ILE A 20 9.39 -3.13 -7.90
CA ILE A 20 8.16 -2.39 -7.76
C ILE A 20 8.16 -1.41 -8.91
N GLY A 21 7.41 -1.77 -9.93
CA GLY A 21 7.10 -0.83 -10.99
C GLY A 21 5.92 0.01 -10.51
N SER A 22 6.10 1.32 -10.48
CA SER A 22 4.94 2.21 -10.49
C SER A 22 4.44 2.25 -11.91
N TYR A 23 3.26 1.69 -12.07
CA TYR A 23 2.52 1.86 -13.30
C TYR A 23 1.33 2.71 -12.94
N ASN A 24 1.07 3.76 -13.70
CA ASN A 24 -0.28 4.30 -13.72
C ASN A 24 -1.21 3.11 -14.05
N ALA A 25 -2.41 3.03 -13.47
CA ALA A 25 -3.35 1.91 -13.66
C ALA A 25 -3.58 1.50 -15.14
N GLU A 26 -3.24 2.40 -16.07
CA GLU A 26 -3.31 2.27 -17.52
C GLU A 26 -2.14 1.52 -18.17
N HIS A 27 -0.97 1.41 -17.51
CA HIS A 27 0.21 0.73 -18.07
C HIS A 27 0.32 -0.67 -17.47
N GLN A 28 0.09 -1.70 -18.29
CA GLN A 28 0.29 -3.08 -17.89
C GLN A 28 1.80 -3.39 -17.82
N PRO A 29 2.21 -4.39 -17.02
CA PRO A 29 3.61 -4.85 -16.95
C PRO A 29 4.18 -5.34 -18.29
N ASP A 30 3.32 -5.55 -19.29
CA ASP A 30 3.66 -5.91 -20.67
C ASP A 30 3.91 -4.69 -21.60
N SER A 31 3.98 -3.47 -21.06
CA SER A 31 4.41 -2.29 -21.84
C SER A 31 5.86 -2.46 -22.33
N GLU A 32 6.21 -1.89 -23.49
CA GLU A 32 7.53 -2.08 -24.14
C GLU A 32 8.75 -1.65 -23.30
N ASP A 33 8.57 -0.83 -22.25
CA ASP A 33 9.65 -0.41 -21.35
C ASP A 33 9.16 -0.20 -19.90
N PRO A 34 8.96 -1.28 -19.14
CA PRO A 34 8.46 -1.16 -17.79
C PRO A 34 9.55 -0.66 -16.84
N ALA A 35 9.35 0.53 -16.26
CA ALA A 35 10.24 1.11 -15.25
C ALA A 35 10.12 0.34 -13.92
N TRP A 36 10.88 -0.74 -13.80
CA TRP A 36 11.01 -1.56 -12.59
C TRP A 36 12.08 -0.95 -11.65
N GLU A 37 11.69 -0.49 -10.46
CA GLU A 37 12.65 -0.05 -9.44
C GLU A 37 12.72 -1.05 -8.28
N ALA A 38 13.91 -1.28 -7.73
CA ALA A 38 14.08 -2.19 -6.62
C ALA A 38 13.39 -1.64 -5.35
N SER A 39 12.62 -2.49 -4.67
CA SER A 39 12.06 -2.14 -3.36
C SER A 39 13.16 -1.91 -2.32
N ARG A 40 12.89 -1.04 -1.35
CA ARG A 40 13.72 -0.91 -0.15
C ARG A 40 13.31 -1.87 0.98
N PHE A 41 12.32 -2.72 0.73
CA PHE A 41 11.84 -3.74 1.67
C PHE A 41 12.06 -5.15 1.10
N CYS A 42 12.26 -6.13 1.97
CA CYS A 42 12.25 -7.55 1.58
C CYS A 42 10.82 -8.07 1.32
N LEU A 43 10.67 -9.20 0.65
CA LEU A 43 9.34 -9.78 0.33
C LEU A 43 8.49 -9.99 1.55
N ASP A 44 9.05 -10.53 2.62
CA ASP A 44 8.28 -10.90 3.79
C ASP A 44 7.63 -9.66 4.40
N CYS A 45 8.37 -8.55 4.46
CA CYS A 45 7.83 -7.27 4.89
C CYS A 45 6.80 -6.71 3.89
N VAL A 46 7.02 -6.82 2.58
CA VAL A 46 6.05 -6.37 1.57
C VAL A 46 4.75 -7.18 1.65
N MET A 47 4.83 -8.50 1.80
CA MET A 47 3.68 -9.40 1.95
C MET A 47 2.95 -9.14 3.26
N GLN A 48 3.68 -8.89 4.34
CA GLN A 48 3.09 -8.50 5.61
C GLN A 48 2.38 -7.14 5.53
N LEU A 49 2.98 -6.14 4.86
CA LEU A 49 2.32 -4.86 4.61
C LEU A 49 1.04 -5.05 3.78
N LYS A 50 1.09 -5.86 2.72
CA LYS A 50 -0.07 -6.19 1.87
C LYS A 50 -1.21 -6.84 2.67
N ALA A 51 -0.88 -7.71 3.61
CA ALA A 51 -1.86 -8.38 4.47
C ALA A 51 -2.43 -7.49 5.59
N THR A 52 -1.70 -6.48 6.04
CA THR A 52 -2.03 -5.75 7.28
C THR A 52 -2.50 -4.32 7.06
N GLN A 53 -2.06 -3.63 6.01
CA GLN A 53 -2.24 -2.18 5.86
C GLN A 53 -3.72 -1.76 5.81
N TYR A 54 -4.58 -2.55 5.16
CA TYR A 54 -6.02 -2.26 5.12
C TYR A 54 -6.69 -2.43 6.50
N ASN A 55 -6.42 -3.54 7.19
CA ASN A 55 -6.98 -3.78 8.52
C ASN A 55 -6.50 -2.74 9.53
N LYS A 56 -5.23 -2.31 9.41
CA LYS A 56 -4.69 -1.21 10.20
C LYS A 56 -5.47 0.09 9.94
N PHE A 57 -5.72 0.43 8.68
CA PHE A 57 -6.53 1.61 8.34
C PHE A 57 -7.91 1.57 9.00
N VAL A 58 -8.63 0.45 8.89
CA VAL A 58 -9.96 0.29 9.52
C VAL A 58 -9.86 0.44 11.03
N ASN A 59 -8.88 -0.21 11.66
CA ASN A 59 -8.64 -0.12 13.09
C ASN A 59 -8.32 1.32 13.53
N ASP A 60 -7.52 2.05 12.75
CA ASP A 60 -7.16 3.43 13.03
C ASP A 60 -8.37 4.36 12.85
N CYS A 61 -9.24 4.13 11.86
CA CYS A 61 -10.50 4.87 11.72
C CYS A 61 -11.46 4.66 12.90
N VAL A 62 -11.53 3.44 13.44
CA VAL A 62 -12.44 3.13 14.56
C VAL A 62 -11.88 3.61 15.91
N ASN A 63 -10.55 3.52 16.11
CA ASN A 63 -9.93 3.72 17.42
C ASN A 63 -9.13 5.02 17.57
N SER A 64 -8.88 5.79 16.50
CA SER A 64 -8.08 7.01 16.60
C SER A 64 -8.80 8.09 17.41
N SER A 65 -8.22 8.46 18.56
CA SER A 65 -8.65 9.60 19.38
C SER A 65 -8.00 10.93 18.99
N CYS A 66 -7.01 10.91 18.08
CA CYS A 66 -6.32 12.12 17.64
C CYS A 66 -7.02 12.74 16.41
N GLU A 67 -7.48 13.98 16.54
CA GLU A 67 -8.15 14.72 15.46
C GLU A 67 -7.27 14.82 14.19
N ARG A 68 -5.98 15.11 14.36
CA ARG A 68 -5.05 15.25 13.23
C ARG A 68 -4.88 13.93 12.47
N SER A 69 -4.78 12.82 13.19
CA SER A 69 -4.69 11.48 12.58
C SER A 69 -6.00 11.13 11.88
N MET A 70 -7.15 11.40 12.52
CA MET A 70 -8.47 11.18 11.93
C MET A 70 -8.66 11.97 10.65
N ARG A 71 -8.30 13.26 10.62
CA ARG A 71 -8.39 14.12 9.44
C ARG A 71 -7.58 13.54 8.27
N ARG A 72 -6.36 13.08 8.53
CA ARG A 72 -5.51 12.45 7.51
C ARG A 72 -6.11 11.16 6.96
N LEU A 73 -6.65 10.30 7.82
CA LEU A 73 -7.34 9.08 7.40
C LEU A 73 -8.57 9.39 6.54
N MET A 74 -9.30 10.46 6.90
CA MET A 74 -10.47 10.93 6.15
C MET A 74 -10.12 11.56 4.80
N GLU A 75 -8.96 12.21 4.70
CA GLU A 75 -8.46 12.74 3.43
C GLU A 75 -7.96 11.61 2.52
N SER A 76 -7.33 10.56 3.07
CA SER A 76 -6.78 9.45 2.28
C SER A 76 -7.84 8.45 1.81
N GLY A 77 -8.88 8.20 2.61
CA GLY A 77 -9.85 7.14 2.38
C GLY A 77 -9.26 5.73 2.46
N PRO A 78 -10.09 4.68 2.23
CA PRO A 78 -9.65 3.30 2.39
C PRO A 78 -8.60 2.96 1.34
N PRO A 79 -7.40 2.50 1.72
CA PRO A 79 -6.36 2.18 0.77
C PRO A 79 -6.73 0.92 -0.01
N ILE A 80 -6.48 0.94 -1.33
CA ILE A 80 -6.68 -0.22 -2.21
C ILE A 80 -5.36 -0.94 -2.46
N TYR A 81 -4.29 -0.18 -2.59
CA TYR A 81 -2.97 -0.64 -2.96
C TYR A 81 -1.97 -0.33 -1.85
N LEU A 82 -0.91 -1.13 -1.82
CA LEU A 82 0.26 -0.92 -0.99
C LEU A 82 0.81 0.50 -1.21
N HIS A 83 0.98 1.25 -0.13
CA HIS A 83 1.61 2.56 -0.15
C HIS A 83 2.66 2.69 0.96
N ASP A 84 3.86 3.12 0.58
CA ASP A 84 4.96 3.51 1.47
C ASP A 84 5.95 4.37 0.67
N GLU A 85 6.10 5.63 1.05
CA GLU A 85 6.94 6.60 0.33
C GLU A 85 8.44 6.28 0.39
N HIS A 86 8.88 5.55 1.42
CA HIS A 86 10.28 5.18 1.61
C HIS A 86 10.58 3.81 1.00
N GLY A 87 9.64 2.88 1.11
CA GLY A 87 9.71 1.54 0.56
C GLY A 87 9.59 1.51 -0.96
N PHE A 88 8.74 2.39 -1.50
CA PHE A 88 8.30 2.40 -2.90
C PHE A 88 8.44 3.80 -3.52
N PRO A 89 9.66 4.25 -3.86
CA PRO A 89 9.91 5.61 -4.34
C PRO A 89 9.11 6.00 -5.60
N LEU A 90 8.77 5.02 -6.44
CA LEU A 90 7.96 5.24 -7.64
C LEU A 90 6.45 5.34 -7.35
N ALA A 91 5.97 4.83 -6.22
CA ALA A 91 4.55 4.74 -5.86
C ALA A 91 4.00 6.09 -5.37
N LYS A 92 3.98 7.09 -6.25
CA LYS A 92 3.41 8.41 -5.95
C LYS A 92 1.88 8.38 -5.94
N ASP A 93 1.29 9.17 -5.05
CA ASP A 93 -0.14 9.50 -5.03
C ASP A 93 -1.10 8.29 -4.97
N PHE A 94 -0.76 7.26 -4.19
CA PHE A 94 -1.57 6.03 -4.03
C PHE A 94 -1.84 5.29 -5.35
N SER A 95 -1.00 5.49 -6.35
CA SER A 95 -1.09 4.80 -7.63
C SER A 95 -0.89 3.28 -7.44
N PRO A 96 -1.59 2.44 -8.21
CA PRO A 96 -1.37 1.01 -8.17
C PRO A 96 0.08 0.70 -8.56
N VAL A 97 0.77 -0.05 -7.72
CA VAL A 97 2.08 -0.61 -8.12
C VAL A 97 1.96 -2.09 -8.43
N TRP A 98 2.87 -2.58 -9.26
CA TRP A 98 3.00 -4.01 -9.55
C TRP A 98 4.21 -4.57 -8.80
N LEU A 99 4.04 -5.78 -8.30
CA LEU A 99 5.07 -6.53 -7.60
C LEU A 99 5.59 -7.61 -8.54
N LYS A 100 6.91 -7.68 -8.69
CA LYS A 100 7.59 -8.76 -9.40
C LYS A 100 8.61 -9.41 -8.49
N TYR A 101 8.52 -10.73 -8.32
CA TYR A 101 9.39 -11.50 -7.43
C TYR A 101 9.55 -12.94 -7.88
N LYS A 102 10.45 -13.68 -7.23
CA LYS A 102 10.57 -15.13 -7.43
C LYS A 102 9.97 -15.87 -6.25
N ASP A 103 9.20 -16.92 -6.53
CA ASP A 103 8.63 -17.78 -5.50
C ASP A 103 9.64 -18.84 -5.00
N ILE A 104 9.19 -19.72 -4.11
CA ILE A 104 9.99 -20.83 -3.56
C ILE A 104 10.47 -21.83 -4.63
N ASN A 105 9.82 -21.87 -5.79
CA ASN A 105 10.17 -22.71 -6.94
C ASN A 105 11.04 -21.96 -7.96
N ASN A 106 11.48 -20.73 -7.65
CA ASN A 106 12.25 -19.85 -8.53
C ASN A 106 11.46 -19.44 -9.80
N GLU A 107 10.13 -19.50 -9.75
CA GLU A 107 9.24 -18.98 -10.79
C GLU A 107 9.02 -17.49 -10.60
N THR A 108 8.96 -16.74 -11.70
CA THR A 108 8.71 -15.30 -11.66
C THR A 108 7.21 -15.05 -11.50
N ILE A 109 6.84 -14.44 -10.37
CA ILE A 109 5.50 -13.97 -10.08
C ILE A 109 5.40 -12.50 -10.40
N VAL A 110 4.35 -12.11 -11.11
CA VAL A 110 3.97 -10.71 -11.33
C VAL A 110 2.53 -10.55 -10.87
N GLU A 111 2.30 -9.69 -9.88
CA GLU A 111 0.97 -9.46 -9.33
C GLU A 111 0.76 -8.00 -8.93
N THR A 112 -0.49 -7.63 -8.69
CA THR A 112 -0.81 -6.29 -8.21
C THR A 112 -0.45 -6.14 -6.72
N SER A 113 -0.15 -4.90 -6.33
CA SER A 113 0.06 -4.50 -4.93
C SER A 113 -1.24 -4.36 -4.13
N ARG A 114 -2.36 -4.88 -4.63
CA ARG A 114 -3.66 -4.78 -3.98
C ARG A 114 -3.59 -5.36 -2.56
N LEU A 115 -4.07 -4.59 -1.59
CA LEU A 115 -4.11 -5.01 -0.19
C LEU A 115 -5.12 -6.13 0.01
N THR A 116 -4.79 -7.06 0.90
CA THR A 116 -5.70 -8.12 1.31
C THR A 116 -6.94 -7.50 1.98
N ASN A 117 -8.12 -8.00 1.62
CA ASN A 117 -9.43 -7.53 2.09
C ASN A 117 -9.81 -6.09 1.69
N ALA A 118 -9.02 -5.38 0.87
CA ALA A 118 -9.39 -4.05 0.44
C ALA A 118 -10.56 -4.09 -0.57
N PRO A 119 -11.71 -3.49 -0.25
CA PRO A 119 -12.87 -3.43 -1.13
C PRO A 119 -12.57 -2.50 -2.32
N ILE A 120 -13.29 -2.70 -3.41
CA ILE A 120 -13.17 -1.89 -4.65
C ILE A 120 -14.54 -1.42 -5.11
N GLY A 121 -14.57 -0.38 -5.95
CA GLY A 121 -15.81 0.15 -6.52
C GLY A 121 -16.84 0.54 -5.46
N ASP A 122 -18.08 0.11 -5.64
CA ASP A 122 -19.21 0.47 -4.79
C ASP A 122 -19.06 -0.05 -3.35
N GLU A 123 -18.45 -1.23 -3.18
CA GLU A 123 -18.18 -1.80 -1.85
C GLU A 123 -17.21 -0.90 -1.05
N ARG A 124 -16.20 -0.34 -1.73
CA ARG A 124 -15.27 0.60 -1.09
C ARG A 124 -15.99 1.86 -0.64
N LEU A 125 -16.91 2.36 -1.47
CA LEU A 125 -17.69 3.55 -1.15
C LEU A 125 -18.63 3.29 0.03
N ALA A 126 -19.26 2.12 0.09
CA ALA A 126 -20.13 1.71 1.19
C ALA A 126 -19.37 1.66 2.52
N VAL A 127 -18.26 0.91 2.57
CA VAL A 127 -17.39 0.84 3.75
C VAL A 127 -16.89 2.23 4.14
N TRP A 128 -16.57 3.07 3.15
CA TRP A 128 -16.10 4.42 3.45
C TRP A 128 -17.17 5.31 4.11
N ASN A 129 -18.41 5.21 3.64
CA ASN A 129 -19.52 5.95 4.23
C ASN A 129 -19.85 5.46 5.65
N GLU A 130 -19.68 4.17 5.93
CA GLU A 130 -19.79 3.62 7.28
C GLU A 130 -18.68 4.14 8.20
N LEU A 131 -17.42 4.12 7.75
CA LEU A 131 -16.29 4.58 8.55
C LEU A 131 -16.36 6.08 8.91
N LYS A 132 -16.95 6.90 8.04
CA LYS A 132 -17.18 8.32 8.32
C LYS A 132 -18.09 8.57 9.53
N GLN A 133 -18.92 7.60 9.92
CA GLN A 133 -19.79 7.73 11.10
C GLN A 133 -19.01 7.75 12.42
N PHE A 134 -17.77 7.23 12.43
CA PHE A 134 -16.90 7.21 13.60
C PHE A 134 -16.05 8.47 13.75
N VAL A 135 -16.11 9.40 12.80
CA VAL A 135 -15.42 10.69 12.90
C VAL A 135 -16.10 11.52 13.99
N PRO A 136 -15.39 11.92 15.06
CA PRO A 136 -15.95 12.83 16.04
C PRO A 136 -16.40 14.12 15.34
N PHE A 137 -17.68 14.43 15.44
CA PHE A 137 -18.31 15.58 14.80
C PHE A 137 -17.56 16.87 15.19
N GLN A 138 -16.78 17.43 14.27
CA GLN A 138 -16.22 18.77 14.41
C GLN A 138 -17.29 19.78 13.98
N GLU A 139 -18.39 19.86 14.74
CA GLU A 139 -19.17 21.10 14.77
C GLU A 139 -18.43 22.07 15.69
N THR A 140 -17.45 22.77 15.14
CA THR A 140 -17.24 24.14 15.59
C THR A 140 -18.12 25.03 14.74
N HIS A 141 -19.35 25.23 15.20
CA HIS A 141 -20.04 26.50 14.99
C HIS A 141 -19.14 27.62 15.53
N GLY A 142 -18.21 28.09 14.69
CA GLY A 142 -17.42 29.29 14.92
C GLY A 142 -18.26 30.47 14.45
N THR A 143 -18.75 31.21 15.43
CA THR A 143 -19.57 32.42 15.33
C THR A 143 -18.76 33.60 14.81
#